data_AF-A0A2D0K157-F1
#
_entry.id   AF-A0A2D0K157-F1
#
_cell.length_a   1.000
_cell.length_b   1.000
_cell.length_c   1.000
_cell.angle_alpha   90.00
_cell.angle_beta   90.00
_cell.angle_gamma   90.00
#
_symmetry.space_group_name_H-M   'P 1'
#
loop_
_entity.id
_entity.type
_entity.pdbx_description
1 polymer ?
#
loop_
_entity_poly.entity_id
_entity_poly.type
_entity_poly.pdbx_seq_one_letter_code
_entity_poly.pdbx_strand_id
1 'polypeptide(L)'
;MNKMKTVNETLAELREHYHLTSTERQPKQLNTSDFDGPVIFSNDPKIATVPPAFFTVQTIQELKELGGVPDSEYGPGGMEPHHPLPEPYSAERLANVTGNHADICKAFRAYIYGYSPLVKDYEDILNAKRFPMKVALYSGEDIVVTASNPLIVGSKDSHGEPVNLSFNKITIQPGGKVIYLTNGTVQANEVIIVSTLGGTDNDGPSIENIGGNGGNGGSGNSGSNGKDGSNGNSGKDNKNSCAIQATSGTAGGNGTDGAKGSDGEKGGDAADVNFKTGTITGFVNMLTQGGNGGNGGNGGNGGSGGRGGNGGSSTSECRAGNGGNGGSGGDGGASGNGGNAGNGGNIYFTYNEGGSASFKARAIAGNGGSGGNGGSGGVGGGGGTGYSSGSSGKNGISGSSGIAGKAGTVGSVYVNGKKQ
;
A
#
# COMPACT_ATOMS: atom_id res chain seq x y z
N MET A 1 -9.80 4.30 38.01
CA MET A 1 -10.28 3.84 36.69
C MET A 1 -11.80 3.87 36.69
N ASN A 2 -12.41 4.55 35.73
CA ASN A 2 -13.85 4.40 35.51
C ASN A 2 -14.13 2.95 35.11
N LYS A 3 -15.18 2.36 35.68
CA LYS A 3 -15.59 0.99 35.34
C LYS A 3 -15.91 0.93 33.83
N MET A 4 -15.29 -0.01 33.12
CA MET A 4 -15.57 -0.22 31.71
C MET A 4 -17.05 -0.60 31.53
N LYS A 5 -17.74 0.05 30.59
CA LYS A 5 -19.12 -0.31 30.23
C LYS A 5 -19.15 -1.77 29.78
N THR A 6 -20.18 -2.49 30.18
CA THR A 6 -20.49 -3.80 29.61
C THR A 6 -20.98 -3.63 28.18
N VAL A 7 -20.90 -4.69 27.38
CA VAL A 7 -21.42 -4.70 26.00
C VAL A 7 -22.90 -4.31 25.95
N ASN A 8 -23.72 -4.78 26.90
CA ASN A 8 -25.13 -4.42 26.96
C ASN A 8 -25.36 -2.93 27.24
N GLU A 9 -24.57 -2.33 28.14
CA GLU A 9 -24.61 -0.89 28.42
C GLU A 9 -24.21 -0.09 27.18
N THR A 10 -23.14 -0.48 26.48
CA THR A 10 -22.74 0.15 25.21
C THR A 10 -23.84 0.05 24.16
N LEU A 11 -24.42 -1.13 23.94
CA LEU A 11 -25.47 -1.30 22.94
C LEU A 11 -26.76 -0.55 23.29
N ALA A 12 -27.07 -0.38 24.58
CA ALA A 12 -28.19 0.44 25.02
C ALA A 12 -27.94 1.92 24.72
N GLU A 13 -26.77 2.44 25.10
CA GLU A 13 -26.34 3.82 24.81
C GLU A 13 -26.34 4.12 23.29
N LEU A 14 -25.80 3.21 22.48
CA LEU A 14 -25.77 3.37 21.02
C LEU A 14 -27.18 3.41 20.39
N ARG A 15 -28.14 2.68 20.94
CA ARG A 15 -29.55 2.72 20.49
C ARG A 15 -30.24 4.00 20.93
N GLU A 16 -30.01 4.43 22.17
CA GLU A 16 -30.68 5.58 22.76
C GLU A 16 -30.17 6.91 22.17
N HIS A 17 -28.85 7.03 21.94
CA HIS A 17 -28.22 8.31 21.61
C HIS A 17 -27.59 8.38 20.22
N TYR A 18 -27.28 7.24 19.57
CA TYR A 18 -26.50 7.22 18.32
C TYR A 18 -27.19 6.55 17.14
N HIS A 19 -28.51 6.33 17.23
CA HIS A 19 -29.34 5.76 16.17
C HIS A 19 -28.80 4.42 15.62
N LEU A 20 -28.36 3.53 16.51
CA LEU A 20 -27.90 2.20 16.12
C LEU A 20 -29.01 1.41 15.39
N THR A 21 -28.70 0.91 14.20
CA THR A 21 -29.61 0.13 13.35
C THR A 21 -28.97 -1.17 12.86
N SER A 22 -29.82 -2.11 12.42
CA SER A 22 -29.43 -3.35 11.74
C SER A 22 -28.70 -4.40 12.60
N THR A 23 -28.70 -4.27 13.93
CA THR A 23 -28.11 -5.28 14.83
C THR A 23 -28.82 -6.62 14.75
N GLU A 24 -30.10 -6.64 14.39
CA GLU A 24 -30.93 -7.85 14.25
C GLU A 24 -30.48 -8.75 13.09
N ARG A 25 -29.65 -8.24 12.17
CA ARG A 25 -29.08 -8.99 11.05
C ARG A 25 -27.78 -9.70 11.41
N GLN A 26 -27.25 -9.45 12.60
CA GLN A 26 -26.00 -10.02 13.07
C GLN A 26 -26.27 -11.28 13.89
N PRO A 27 -25.47 -12.33 13.71
CA PRO A 27 -25.63 -13.55 14.49
C PRO A 27 -25.24 -13.26 15.95
N LYS A 28 -26.04 -13.78 16.89
CA LYS A 28 -25.72 -13.68 18.32
C LYS A 28 -24.45 -14.43 18.68
N GLN A 29 -24.22 -15.58 18.06
CA GLN A 29 -23.03 -16.39 18.22
C GLN A 29 -22.41 -16.61 16.85
N LEU A 30 -21.11 -16.39 16.75
CA LEU A 30 -20.38 -16.57 15.50
C LEU A 30 -19.19 -17.49 15.72
N ASN A 31 -19.09 -18.57 14.94
CA ASN A 31 -17.85 -19.31 14.81
C ASN A 31 -17.29 -19.11 13.41
N THR A 32 -16.06 -18.61 13.32
CA THR A 32 -15.42 -18.32 12.04
C THR A 32 -15.26 -19.55 11.14
N SER A 33 -15.17 -20.76 11.71
CA SER A 33 -15.10 -22.00 10.94
C SER A 33 -16.40 -22.37 10.23
N ASP A 34 -17.51 -21.69 10.52
CA ASP A 34 -18.81 -21.95 9.89
C ASP A 34 -18.92 -21.33 8.49
N PHE A 35 -17.88 -20.61 8.04
CA PHE A 35 -17.84 -19.91 6.76
C PHE A 35 -16.82 -20.53 5.80
N ASP A 36 -17.02 -20.32 4.50
CA ASP A 36 -16.08 -20.73 3.47
C ASP A 36 -14.94 -19.71 3.35
N GLY A 37 -13.92 -19.85 4.21
CA GLY A 37 -12.73 -18.99 4.25
C GLY A 37 -12.80 -17.88 5.30
N PRO A 38 -11.91 -16.87 5.20
CA PRO A 38 -11.83 -15.79 6.20
C PRO A 38 -13.16 -15.07 6.40
N VAL A 39 -13.47 -14.75 7.66
CA VAL A 39 -14.63 -13.91 8.00
C VAL A 39 -14.21 -12.46 7.91
N ILE A 40 -14.90 -11.65 7.12
CA ILE A 40 -14.59 -10.24 6.89
C ILE A 40 -15.66 -9.37 7.57
N PHE A 41 -15.23 -8.56 8.52
CA PHE A 41 -15.99 -7.46 9.09
C PHE A 41 -15.57 -6.15 8.42
N SER A 42 -16.53 -5.47 7.80
CA SER A 42 -16.25 -4.27 7.02
C SER A 42 -17.36 -3.23 7.11
N ASN A 43 -17.00 -1.97 6.93
CA ASN A 43 -17.94 -0.88 6.71
C ASN A 43 -18.57 -0.91 5.31
N ASP A 44 -18.02 -1.67 4.35
CA ASP A 44 -18.61 -1.92 3.04
C ASP A 44 -19.41 -3.25 3.06
N PRO A 45 -20.76 -3.20 3.01
CA PRO A 45 -21.59 -4.40 3.02
C PRO A 45 -21.34 -5.35 1.85
N LYS A 46 -20.70 -4.91 0.76
CA LYS A 46 -20.42 -5.76 -0.42
C LYS A 46 -19.30 -6.76 -0.20
N ILE A 47 -18.38 -6.46 0.71
CA ILE A 47 -17.23 -7.34 1.02
C ILE A 47 -17.35 -7.98 2.39
N ALA A 48 -18.29 -7.53 3.22
CA ALA A 48 -18.53 -8.08 4.54
C ALA A 48 -19.16 -9.48 4.45
N THR A 49 -18.60 -10.45 5.19
CA THR A 49 -19.15 -11.81 5.31
C THR A 49 -20.47 -11.81 6.10
N VAL A 50 -20.59 -10.91 7.07
CA VAL A 50 -21.80 -10.67 7.86
C VAL A 50 -22.25 -9.23 7.65
N PRO A 51 -23.56 -8.96 7.49
CA PRO A 51 -24.04 -7.58 7.35
C PRO A 51 -23.64 -6.68 8.53
N PRO A 52 -23.00 -5.52 8.27
CA PRO A 52 -22.67 -4.57 9.32
C PRO A 52 -23.93 -3.89 9.88
N ALA A 53 -23.95 -3.69 11.20
CA ALA A 53 -24.81 -2.72 11.85
C ALA A 53 -24.12 -1.35 11.79
N PHE A 54 -24.90 -0.28 11.97
CA PHE A 54 -24.35 1.07 11.92
C PHE A 54 -24.98 1.99 12.94
N PHE A 55 -24.16 2.88 13.48
CA PHE A 55 -24.57 4.04 14.25
C PHE A 55 -23.88 5.29 13.69
N THR A 56 -24.38 6.47 14.06
CA THR A 56 -23.84 7.75 13.57
C THR A 56 -23.39 8.59 14.76
N VAL A 57 -22.17 9.10 14.69
CA VAL A 57 -21.62 10.09 15.64
C VAL A 57 -21.62 11.46 15.00
N GLN A 58 -21.94 12.50 15.77
CA GLN A 58 -22.06 13.87 15.30
C GLN A 58 -20.78 14.66 15.47
N THR A 59 -19.89 14.23 16.37
CA THR A 59 -18.67 14.98 16.70
C THR A 59 -17.46 14.08 16.98
N ILE A 60 -16.27 14.66 16.87
CA ILE A 60 -15.00 14.01 17.22
C ILE A 60 -14.95 13.66 18.72
N GLN A 61 -15.57 14.47 19.57
CA GLN A 61 -15.69 14.25 21.01
C GLN A 61 -16.45 12.95 21.29
N GLU A 62 -17.63 12.80 20.69
CA GLU A 62 -18.44 11.57 20.82
C GLU A 62 -17.69 10.34 20.32
N LEU A 63 -17.01 10.45 19.17
CA LEU A 63 -16.22 9.34 18.64
C LEU A 63 -15.07 8.96 19.58
N LYS A 64 -14.40 9.94 20.20
CA LYS A 64 -13.35 9.68 21.18
C LYS A 64 -13.92 8.98 22.42
N GLU A 65 -15.05 9.43 22.93
CA GLU A 65 -15.69 8.83 24.10
C GLU A 65 -16.07 7.37 23.86
N LEU A 66 -16.67 7.07 22.70
CA LEU A 66 -17.13 5.72 22.35
C LEU A 66 -15.98 4.76 21.99
N GLY A 67 -15.02 5.20 21.18
CA GLY A 67 -14.00 4.32 20.59
C GLY A 67 -12.55 4.76 20.80
N GLY A 68 -12.32 6.00 21.19
CA GLY A 68 -10.97 6.55 21.37
C GLY A 68 -10.24 6.04 22.61
N VAL A 69 -8.96 6.40 22.67
CA VAL A 69 -8.11 6.24 23.85
C VAL A 69 -8.38 7.44 24.78
N PRO A 70 -8.81 7.22 26.03
CA PRO A 70 -9.11 8.33 26.94
C PRO A 70 -7.88 9.20 27.24
N ASP A 71 -8.06 10.51 27.36
CA ASP A 71 -6.96 11.43 27.73
C ASP A 71 -6.34 11.10 29.10
N SER A 72 -7.10 10.47 30.00
CA SER A 72 -6.61 10.03 31.31
C SER A 72 -5.55 8.93 31.23
N GLU A 73 -5.37 8.30 30.07
CA GLU A 73 -4.30 7.33 29.83
C GLU A 73 -2.96 8.01 29.51
N TYR A 74 -2.92 9.35 29.38
CA TYR A 74 -1.73 10.14 29.08
C TYR A 74 -1.25 10.94 30.29
N GLY A 75 0.06 11.25 30.31
CA GLY A 75 0.69 12.07 31.35
C GLY A 75 1.39 11.24 32.43
N PRO A 76 1.65 11.81 33.62
CA PRO A 76 2.47 11.17 34.65
C PRO A 76 1.95 9.78 35.06
N GLY A 77 2.74 8.74 34.77
CA GLY A 77 2.39 7.34 35.05
C GLY A 77 1.55 6.66 33.96
N GLY A 78 1.17 7.38 32.91
CA GLY A 78 0.52 6.87 31.70
C GLY A 78 1.44 6.94 30.48
N MET A 79 0.84 7.08 29.30
CA MET A 79 1.54 7.21 28.02
C MET A 79 2.06 8.63 27.80
N GLU A 80 3.23 8.73 27.20
CA GLU A 80 3.67 9.98 26.57
C GLU A 80 2.95 10.19 25.23
N PRO A 81 2.64 11.43 24.83
CA PRO A 81 2.13 11.73 23.50
C PRO A 81 3.09 11.23 22.40
N HIS A 82 2.57 10.43 21.48
CA HIS A 82 3.38 9.73 20.47
C HIS A 82 2.79 9.77 19.05
N HIS A 83 1.63 10.39 18.86
CA HIS A 83 1.07 10.59 17.52
C HIS A 83 1.73 11.77 16.82
N PRO A 84 2.01 11.67 15.51
CA PRO A 84 2.42 12.82 14.72
C PRO A 84 1.38 13.93 14.82
N LEU A 85 1.83 15.11 15.25
CA LEU A 85 0.99 16.30 15.31
C LEU A 85 0.87 16.96 13.91
N PRO A 86 -0.28 17.60 13.60
CA PRO A 86 -0.40 18.43 12.41
C PRO A 86 0.51 19.66 12.50
N GLU A 87 0.69 20.36 11.38
CA GLU A 87 1.22 21.73 11.43
C GLU A 87 0.34 22.60 12.34
N PRO A 88 0.87 23.68 12.95
CA PRO A 88 0.06 24.60 13.74
C PRO A 88 -1.20 25.06 12.98
N TYR A 89 -2.32 25.16 13.70
CA TYR A 89 -3.61 25.47 13.09
C TYR A 89 -3.58 26.82 12.35
N SER A 90 -4.19 26.84 11.17
CA SER A 90 -4.40 28.06 10.38
C SER A 90 -5.73 27.95 9.65
N ALA A 91 -6.69 28.79 10.05
CA ALA A 91 -8.02 28.83 9.42
C ALA A 91 -7.93 29.16 7.92
N GLU A 92 -7.03 30.06 7.53
CA GLU A 92 -6.81 30.43 6.13
C GLU A 92 -6.30 29.25 5.31
N ARG A 93 -5.27 28.55 5.81
CA ARG A 93 -4.69 27.37 5.14
C ARG A 93 -5.72 26.26 4.95
N LEU A 94 -6.60 26.07 5.93
CA LEU A 94 -7.50 24.92 5.98
C LEU A 94 -8.94 25.21 5.51
N ALA A 95 -9.29 26.46 5.19
CA ALA A 95 -10.66 26.83 4.81
C ALA A 95 -11.24 25.94 3.70
N ASN A 96 -10.44 25.72 2.64
CA ASN A 96 -10.88 25.06 1.41
C ASN A 96 -10.36 23.63 1.24
N VAL A 97 -9.72 23.05 2.27
CA VAL A 97 -9.24 21.67 2.17
C VAL A 97 -10.38 20.67 2.42
N THR A 98 -10.22 19.47 1.88
CA THR A 98 -11.14 18.35 2.13
C THR A 98 -10.87 17.75 3.52
N GLY A 99 -11.83 16.98 4.07
CA GLY A 99 -11.61 16.26 5.33
C GLY A 99 -10.40 15.32 5.30
N ASN A 100 -10.01 14.85 4.11
CA ASN A 100 -8.86 13.96 3.91
C ASN A 100 -7.52 14.69 3.78
N HIS A 101 -7.46 16.01 4.04
CA HIS A 101 -6.22 16.76 4.09
C HIS A 101 -5.27 16.19 5.16
N ALA A 102 -3.96 16.16 4.87
CA ALA A 102 -2.95 15.53 5.72
C ALA A 102 -2.98 16.03 7.18
N ASP A 103 -3.09 17.34 7.41
CA ASP A 103 -3.19 17.89 8.77
C ASP A 103 -4.50 17.52 9.47
N ILE A 104 -5.63 17.48 8.73
CA ILE A 104 -6.91 17.06 9.31
C ILE A 104 -6.85 15.58 9.69
N CYS A 105 -6.23 14.73 8.88
CA CYS A 105 -6.00 13.32 9.21
C CYS A 105 -5.09 13.15 10.43
N LYS A 106 -3.99 13.91 10.53
CA LYS A 106 -3.08 13.87 11.69
C LYS A 106 -3.80 14.34 12.96
N ALA A 107 -4.52 15.46 12.88
CA ALA A 107 -5.31 15.99 13.99
C ALA A 107 -6.39 15.00 14.43
N PHE A 108 -7.15 14.41 13.50
CA PHE A 108 -8.16 13.40 13.78
C PHE A 108 -7.56 12.20 14.53
N ARG A 109 -6.45 11.65 14.02
CA ARG A 109 -5.77 10.50 14.62
C ARG A 109 -5.22 10.83 16.01
N ALA A 110 -4.55 11.98 16.17
CA ALA A 110 -4.05 12.44 17.46
C ALA A 110 -5.18 12.76 18.46
N TYR A 111 -6.33 13.20 17.97
CA TYR A 111 -7.50 13.46 18.82
C TYR A 111 -8.11 12.15 19.33
N ILE A 112 -8.40 11.19 18.45
CA ILE A 112 -9.08 9.94 18.82
C ILE A 112 -8.17 9.02 19.63
N TYR A 113 -6.92 8.87 19.21
CA TYR A 113 -6.01 7.86 19.78
C TYR A 113 -4.90 8.46 20.64
N GLY A 114 -4.71 9.78 20.63
CA GLY A 114 -3.68 10.47 21.41
C GLY A 114 -4.25 11.36 22.52
N TYR A 115 -3.39 12.25 23.03
CA TYR A 115 -3.78 13.27 24.00
C TYR A 115 -4.45 14.46 23.27
N SER A 116 -5.79 14.49 23.27
CA SER A 116 -6.56 15.46 22.47
C SER A 116 -6.29 16.93 22.76
N PRO A 117 -5.89 17.37 23.97
CA PRO A 117 -5.57 18.76 24.22
C PRO A 117 -4.48 19.34 23.32
N LEU A 118 -3.60 18.50 22.75
CA LEU A 118 -2.54 18.94 21.82
C LEU A 118 -3.07 19.38 20.44
N VAL A 119 -4.30 19.02 20.11
CA VAL A 119 -4.95 19.33 18.82
C VAL A 119 -6.34 19.93 19.04
N LYS A 120 -6.54 20.57 20.19
CA LYS A 120 -7.82 21.18 20.59
C LYS A 120 -8.27 22.26 19.62
N ASP A 121 -7.34 23.01 19.05
CA ASP A 121 -7.55 24.04 18.04
C ASP A 121 -8.09 23.51 16.70
N TYR A 122 -8.00 22.20 16.45
CA TYR A 122 -8.56 21.54 15.26
C TYR A 122 -10.00 21.05 15.44
N GLU A 123 -10.61 21.12 16.63
CA GLU A 123 -11.92 20.52 16.90
C GLU A 123 -13.03 21.00 15.95
N ASP A 124 -13.16 22.31 15.77
CA ASP A 124 -14.24 22.89 14.97
C ASP A 124 -14.14 22.46 13.51
N ILE A 125 -12.93 22.46 12.95
CA ILE A 125 -12.73 22.04 11.56
C ILE A 125 -12.87 20.53 11.38
N LEU A 126 -12.47 19.73 12.38
CA LEU A 126 -12.71 18.28 12.37
C LEU A 126 -14.20 18.00 12.33
N ASN A 127 -14.97 18.60 13.23
CA ASN A 127 -16.42 18.46 13.29
C ASN A 127 -17.09 18.93 11.99
N ALA A 128 -16.67 20.06 11.42
CA ALA A 128 -17.26 20.58 10.19
C ALA A 128 -16.94 19.75 8.94
N LYS A 129 -15.76 19.09 8.87
CA LYS A 129 -15.27 18.43 7.64
C LYS A 129 -15.36 16.91 7.66
N ARG A 130 -15.50 16.28 8.83
CA ARG A 130 -15.49 14.82 9.00
C ARG A 130 -16.80 14.25 9.55
N PHE A 131 -17.65 15.09 10.12
CA PHE A 131 -18.87 14.65 10.79
C PHE A 131 -20.13 15.25 10.13
N PRO A 132 -21.29 14.59 10.23
CA PRO A 132 -21.55 13.32 10.93
C PRO A 132 -20.83 12.12 10.30
N MET A 133 -20.33 11.20 11.14
CA MET A 133 -19.60 10.01 10.70
C MET A 133 -20.42 8.75 10.99
N LYS A 134 -20.50 7.88 9.99
CA LYS A 134 -21.11 6.55 10.11
C LYS A 134 -20.06 5.54 10.58
N VAL A 135 -20.34 4.84 11.67
CA VAL A 135 -19.45 3.82 12.24
C VAL A 135 -20.06 2.44 12.02
N ALA A 136 -19.27 1.51 11.48
CA ALA A 136 -19.69 0.12 11.35
C ALA A 136 -19.52 -0.58 12.70
N LEU A 137 -20.54 -1.35 13.09
CA LEU A 137 -20.56 -2.12 14.33
C LEU A 137 -20.82 -3.59 14.01
N TYR A 138 -20.05 -4.47 14.65
CA TYR A 138 -20.29 -5.89 14.73
C TYR A 138 -20.45 -6.27 16.19
N SER A 139 -21.63 -6.77 16.57
CA SER A 139 -21.91 -7.13 17.95
C SER A 139 -22.63 -8.46 18.09
N GLY A 140 -22.47 -9.08 19.26
CA GLY A 140 -23.05 -10.38 19.56
C GLY A 140 -22.80 -10.80 21.00
N GLU A 141 -23.30 -11.97 21.35
CA GLU A 141 -22.99 -12.63 22.62
C GLU A 141 -21.55 -13.18 22.53
N ASP A 142 -21.29 -14.13 21.62
CA ASP A 142 -20.00 -14.82 21.54
C ASP A 142 -19.43 -14.84 20.12
N ILE A 143 -18.10 -14.72 20.01
CA ILE A 143 -17.37 -15.00 18.78
C ILE A 143 -16.19 -15.95 19.03
N VAL A 144 -16.06 -16.96 18.18
CA VAL A 144 -14.96 -17.93 18.17
C VAL A 144 -14.14 -17.79 16.88
N VAL A 145 -12.87 -17.45 17.04
CA VAL A 145 -11.92 -17.25 15.94
C VAL A 145 -10.99 -18.47 15.85
N THR A 146 -10.93 -19.07 14.67
CA THR A 146 -10.23 -20.34 14.41
C THR A 146 -9.07 -20.14 13.44
N ALA A 147 -8.11 -21.08 13.41
CA ALA A 147 -6.93 -20.98 12.55
C ALA A 147 -7.25 -21.09 11.05
N SER A 148 -8.23 -21.92 10.69
CA SER A 148 -8.61 -22.14 9.28
C SER A 148 -9.30 -20.92 8.68
N ASN A 149 -9.97 -20.12 9.52
CA ASN A 149 -10.82 -19.01 9.11
C ASN A 149 -10.50 -17.79 10.00
N PRO A 150 -9.45 -17.02 9.69
CA PRO A 150 -9.15 -15.83 10.48
C PRO A 150 -10.27 -14.80 10.37
N LEU A 151 -10.40 -13.97 11.41
CA LEU A 151 -11.27 -12.80 11.39
C LEU A 151 -10.48 -11.61 10.83
N ILE A 152 -10.92 -11.05 9.72
CA ILE A 152 -10.34 -9.87 9.09
C ILE A 152 -11.27 -8.68 9.33
N VAL A 153 -10.75 -7.60 9.89
CA VAL A 153 -11.45 -6.33 10.06
C VAL A 153 -10.84 -5.32 9.09
N GLY A 154 -11.60 -4.91 8.07
CA GLY A 154 -11.06 -4.12 6.97
C GLY A 154 -12.05 -3.15 6.34
N SER A 155 -11.53 -2.19 5.58
CA SER A 155 -12.29 -1.28 4.74
C SER A 155 -11.70 -1.27 3.34
N LYS A 156 -12.55 -1.19 2.30
CA LYS A 156 -12.08 -1.00 0.92
C LYS A 156 -11.49 0.39 0.72
N ASP A 157 -12.18 1.39 1.27
CA ASP A 157 -11.82 2.81 1.21
C ASP A 157 -11.58 3.28 2.66
N SER A 158 -10.33 3.25 3.13
CA SER A 158 -10.00 3.63 4.51
C SER A 158 -9.74 5.13 4.60
N HIS A 159 -10.76 5.94 4.90
CA HIS A 159 -10.61 7.38 5.16
C HIS A 159 -10.68 7.74 6.66
N GLY A 160 -10.73 6.74 7.54
CA GLY A 160 -10.75 6.89 8.99
C GLY A 160 -12.06 6.44 9.65
N GLU A 161 -13.05 5.98 8.87
CA GLU A 161 -14.29 5.42 9.38
C GLU A 161 -14.01 4.08 10.11
N PRO A 162 -14.26 3.98 11.42
CA PRO A 162 -13.89 2.80 12.18
C PRO A 162 -14.84 1.63 11.95
N VAL A 163 -14.28 0.42 12.07
CA VAL A 163 -15.04 -0.82 12.19
C VAL A 163 -14.91 -1.33 13.63
N ASN A 164 -15.99 -1.19 14.40
CA ASN A 164 -16.03 -1.52 15.82
C ASN A 164 -16.63 -2.90 16.06
N LEU A 165 -16.11 -3.60 17.07
CA LEU A 165 -16.57 -4.90 17.52
C LEU A 165 -17.03 -4.78 18.98
N SER A 166 -18.16 -5.38 19.34
CA SER A 166 -18.70 -5.39 20.70
C SER A 166 -19.32 -6.75 21.04
N PHE A 167 -18.60 -7.61 21.76
CA PHE A 167 -19.01 -8.99 22.04
C PHE A 167 -18.92 -9.31 23.53
N ASN A 168 -19.88 -10.04 24.11
CA ASN A 168 -19.73 -10.46 25.51
C ASN A 168 -18.46 -11.29 25.69
N LYS A 169 -18.21 -12.23 24.77
CA LYS A 169 -17.03 -13.09 24.79
C LYS A 169 -16.35 -13.19 23.43
N ILE A 170 -15.04 -13.02 23.40
CA ILE A 170 -14.20 -13.32 22.24
C ILE A 170 -13.27 -14.48 22.61
N THR A 171 -13.38 -15.59 21.91
CA THR A 171 -12.48 -16.75 22.05
C THR A 171 -11.61 -16.87 20.81
N ILE A 172 -10.30 -16.77 20.98
CA ILE A 172 -9.32 -17.04 19.91
C ILE A 172 -8.74 -18.42 20.17
N GLN A 173 -9.07 -19.39 19.32
CA GLN A 173 -8.56 -20.76 19.39
C GLN A 173 -7.08 -20.81 18.98
N PRO A 174 -6.36 -21.93 19.24
CA PRO A 174 -4.96 -22.05 18.83
C PRO A 174 -4.79 -21.79 17.33
N GLY A 175 -3.86 -20.89 16.99
CA GLY A 175 -3.60 -20.44 15.62
C GLY A 175 -4.67 -19.51 15.02
N GLY A 176 -5.78 -19.24 15.72
CA GLY A 176 -6.78 -18.26 15.32
C GLY A 176 -6.24 -16.84 15.35
N LYS A 177 -6.70 -16.01 14.41
CA LYS A 177 -6.19 -14.64 14.23
C LYS A 177 -7.29 -13.62 14.04
N VAL A 178 -7.17 -12.50 14.74
CA VAL A 178 -7.91 -11.27 14.47
C VAL A 178 -6.97 -10.28 13.78
N ILE A 179 -7.25 -9.96 12.52
CA ILE A 179 -6.38 -9.16 11.65
C ILE A 179 -7.08 -7.84 11.31
N TYR A 180 -6.56 -6.74 11.83
CA TYR A 180 -6.98 -5.39 11.50
C TYR A 180 -6.21 -4.84 10.31
N LEU A 181 -6.94 -4.36 9.31
CA LEU A 181 -6.44 -3.65 8.12
C LEU A 181 -7.00 -2.21 8.06
N THR A 182 -7.76 -1.81 9.08
CA THR A 182 -8.38 -0.49 9.23
C THR A 182 -8.39 -0.10 10.71
N ASN A 183 -8.80 1.12 11.03
CA ASN A 183 -8.95 1.55 12.42
C ASN A 183 -10.25 1.03 13.04
N GLY A 184 -10.24 0.84 14.36
CA GLY A 184 -11.43 0.32 15.04
C GLY A 184 -11.23 0.11 16.53
N THR A 185 -12.34 -0.12 17.21
CA THR A 185 -12.38 -0.46 18.63
C THR A 185 -12.95 -1.86 18.81
N VAL A 186 -12.28 -2.66 19.62
CA VAL A 186 -12.84 -3.91 20.16
C VAL A 186 -13.25 -3.66 21.59
N GLN A 187 -14.51 -3.93 21.91
CA GLN A 187 -15.00 -4.01 23.27
C GLN A 187 -15.47 -5.43 23.57
N ALA A 188 -15.00 -6.00 24.66
CA ALA A 188 -15.52 -7.28 25.15
C ALA A 188 -15.64 -7.32 26.67
N ASN A 189 -16.60 -8.11 27.19
CA ASN A 189 -16.60 -8.38 28.64
C ASN A 189 -15.50 -9.37 28.99
N GLU A 190 -15.29 -10.39 28.14
CA GLU A 190 -14.29 -11.43 28.32
C GLU A 190 -13.55 -11.73 27.01
N VAL A 191 -12.23 -11.85 27.08
CA VAL A 191 -11.39 -12.36 25.99
C VAL A 191 -10.62 -13.59 26.49
N ILE A 192 -10.69 -14.68 25.74
CA ILE A 192 -9.95 -15.92 26.00
C ILE A 192 -9.06 -16.21 24.81
N ILE A 193 -7.75 -16.29 25.03
CA ILE A 193 -6.82 -16.80 24.03
C ILE A 193 -6.38 -18.20 24.44
N VAL A 194 -6.86 -19.18 23.69
CA VAL A 194 -6.56 -20.59 23.92
C VAL A 194 -5.24 -20.89 23.20
N SER A 195 -4.19 -21.14 23.97
CA SER A 195 -2.89 -21.54 23.44
C SER A 195 -2.70 -23.05 23.52
N THR A 196 -1.89 -23.63 22.62
CA THR A 196 -1.39 -24.99 22.84
C THR A 196 -0.57 -25.07 24.13
N LEU A 197 -0.62 -26.21 24.84
CA LEU A 197 0.03 -26.40 26.14
C LEU A 197 1.50 -25.94 26.09
N GLY A 198 1.83 -24.89 26.87
CA GLY A 198 3.18 -24.32 26.95
C GLY A 198 3.30 -22.85 26.53
N GLY A 199 2.25 -22.22 25.98
CA GLY A 199 2.24 -20.77 25.72
C GLY A 199 3.40 -20.29 24.84
N THR A 200 3.84 -21.12 23.88
CA THR A 200 5.00 -20.85 23.04
C THR A 200 4.64 -20.07 21.78
N ASP A 201 5.60 -19.34 21.22
CA ASP A 201 5.52 -18.54 19.97
C ASP A 201 5.06 -19.29 18.71
N ASN A 202 4.89 -20.62 18.78
CA ASN A 202 4.60 -21.49 17.64
C ASN A 202 3.26 -21.18 16.95
N ASP A 203 2.29 -20.62 17.68
CA ASP A 203 0.96 -20.28 17.15
C ASP A 203 0.93 -18.91 16.41
N GLY A 204 2.02 -18.14 16.47
CA GLY A 204 2.11 -16.79 15.89
C GLY A 204 1.29 -15.74 16.66
N PRO A 205 1.11 -14.52 16.09
CA PRO A 205 0.28 -13.49 16.69
C PRO A 205 -1.21 -13.84 16.60
N SER A 206 -1.92 -13.71 17.72
CA SER A 206 -3.39 -13.84 17.79
C SER A 206 -4.10 -12.56 17.36
N ILE A 207 -3.41 -11.41 17.47
CA ILE A 207 -3.91 -10.09 17.08
C ILE A 207 -2.87 -9.44 16.16
N GLU A 208 -3.29 -9.05 14.96
CA GLU A 208 -2.44 -8.42 13.96
C GLU A 208 -3.07 -7.09 13.50
N ASN A 209 -2.26 -6.06 13.32
CA ASN A 209 -2.65 -4.77 12.73
C ASN A 209 -1.68 -4.45 11.59
N ILE A 210 -2.12 -4.61 10.34
CA ILE A 210 -1.25 -4.73 9.17
C ILE A 210 -1.63 -3.70 8.10
N GLY A 211 -0.63 -2.96 7.62
CA GLY A 211 -0.78 -2.12 6.44
C GLY A 211 -0.67 -2.92 5.14
N GLY A 212 -1.45 -2.55 4.12
CA GLY A 212 -1.42 -3.22 2.81
C GLY A 212 -0.10 -2.99 2.06
N ASN A 213 0.38 -4.00 1.33
CA ASN A 213 1.58 -3.83 0.49
C ASN A 213 1.27 -3.00 -0.76
N GLY A 214 2.23 -2.18 -1.20
CA GLY A 214 2.15 -1.46 -2.46
C GLY A 214 2.31 -2.38 -3.66
N GLY A 215 1.60 -2.09 -4.75
CA GLY A 215 1.76 -2.77 -6.02
C GLY A 215 3.12 -2.51 -6.67
N ASN A 216 3.66 -3.52 -7.35
CA ASN A 216 4.89 -3.37 -8.13
C ASN A 216 4.63 -2.57 -9.41
N GLY A 217 5.60 -1.75 -9.81
CA GLY A 217 5.58 -1.03 -11.07
C GLY A 217 5.72 -1.96 -12.28
N GLY A 218 5.01 -1.64 -13.35
CA GLY A 218 5.12 -2.34 -14.64
C GLY A 218 6.45 -2.08 -15.34
N SER A 219 6.99 -3.09 -16.02
CA SER A 219 8.20 -2.92 -16.83
C SER A 219 7.91 -2.15 -18.12
N GLY A 220 8.88 -1.37 -18.58
CA GLY A 220 8.84 -0.68 -19.85
C GLY A 220 8.97 -1.65 -21.02
N ASN A 221 8.20 -1.41 -22.08
CA ASN A 221 8.32 -2.15 -23.33
C ASN A 221 9.65 -1.84 -24.02
N SER A 222 10.27 -2.86 -24.61
CA SER A 222 11.46 -2.65 -25.43
C SER A 222 11.11 -1.91 -26.72
N GLY A 223 12.06 -1.12 -27.21
CA GLY A 223 12.00 -0.47 -28.50
C GLY A 223 12.06 -1.47 -29.65
N SER A 224 11.48 -1.07 -30.78
CA SER A 224 11.53 -1.81 -32.03
C SER A 224 12.83 -1.53 -32.77
N ASN A 225 13.35 -2.56 -33.44
CA ASN A 225 14.54 -2.41 -34.26
C ASN A 225 14.24 -1.61 -35.53
N GLY A 226 15.23 -0.82 -35.95
CA GLY A 226 15.22 -0.14 -37.23
C GLY A 226 15.27 -1.12 -38.39
N LYS A 227 14.57 -0.79 -39.48
CA LYS A 227 14.60 -1.60 -40.70
C LYS A 227 15.92 -1.40 -41.43
N ASP A 228 16.48 -2.47 -41.99
CA ASP A 228 17.67 -2.34 -42.84
C ASP A 228 17.37 -1.53 -44.10
N GLY A 229 18.39 -0.83 -44.58
CA GLY A 229 18.38 -0.13 -45.85
C GLY A 229 18.41 -1.10 -47.03
N SER A 230 17.78 -0.70 -48.12
CA SER A 230 17.78 -1.46 -49.38
C SER A 230 19.09 -1.25 -50.13
N ASN A 231 19.61 -2.31 -50.75
CA ASN A 231 20.78 -2.21 -51.60
C ASN A 231 20.48 -1.40 -52.87
N GLY A 232 21.50 -0.73 -53.39
CA GLY A 232 21.45 -0.07 -54.68
C GLY A 232 21.53 -1.07 -55.84
N ASN A 233 21.04 -0.64 -57.01
CA ASN A 233 21.11 -1.41 -58.24
C ASN A 233 22.47 -1.19 -58.92
N SER A 234 23.06 -2.26 -59.45
CA SER A 234 24.31 -2.18 -60.20
C SER A 234 24.19 -1.33 -61.46
N GLY A 235 25.31 -0.73 -61.87
CA GLY A 235 25.38 0.03 -63.12
C GLY A 235 25.23 -0.86 -64.35
N LYS A 236 24.98 -0.24 -65.50
CA LYS A 236 24.91 -0.92 -66.80
C LYS A 236 25.71 -0.13 -67.84
N ASP A 237 26.64 -0.82 -68.50
CA ASP A 237 27.44 -0.28 -69.59
C ASP A 237 26.66 -0.29 -70.92
N ASN A 238 27.03 0.60 -71.84
CA ASN A 238 26.62 0.55 -73.23
C ASN A 238 27.82 0.85 -74.14
N LYS A 239 28.35 -0.21 -74.76
CA LYS A 239 29.60 -0.16 -75.53
C LYS A 239 30.76 0.34 -74.66
N ASN A 240 31.25 1.56 -74.91
CA ASN A 240 32.43 2.14 -74.26
C ASN A 240 32.05 3.31 -73.33
N SER A 241 30.82 3.32 -72.81
CA SER A 241 30.39 4.33 -71.84
C SER A 241 29.38 3.77 -70.86
N CYS A 242 29.31 4.38 -69.67
CA CYS A 242 28.29 4.06 -68.69
C CYS A 242 26.91 4.53 -69.18
N ALA A 243 25.96 3.61 -69.34
CA ALA A 243 24.59 3.94 -69.74
C ALA A 243 23.67 4.21 -68.54
N ILE A 244 23.82 3.46 -67.45
CA ILE A 244 23.06 3.65 -66.23
C ILE A 244 24.03 3.52 -65.06
N GLN A 245 24.18 4.59 -64.27
CA GLN A 245 25.05 4.56 -63.10
C GLN A 245 24.48 3.63 -62.03
N ALA A 246 25.38 3.01 -61.26
CA ALA A 246 24.98 2.28 -60.07
C ALA A 246 24.31 3.21 -59.07
N THR A 247 23.24 2.76 -58.42
CA THR A 247 22.54 3.56 -57.42
C THR A 247 23.15 3.34 -56.04
N SER A 248 23.05 4.34 -55.16
CA SER A 248 23.43 4.18 -53.76
C SER A 248 22.47 3.23 -53.05
N GLY A 249 22.96 2.58 -52.00
CA GLY A 249 22.11 1.92 -51.02
C GLY A 249 21.38 2.95 -50.15
N THR A 250 20.21 2.60 -49.63
CA THR A 250 19.46 3.49 -48.74
C THR A 250 19.98 3.39 -47.31
N ALA A 251 19.75 4.42 -46.51
CA ALA A 251 20.05 4.36 -45.09
C ALA A 251 19.19 3.28 -44.38
N GLY A 252 19.74 2.71 -43.32
CA GLY A 252 18.96 1.93 -42.36
C GLY A 252 18.10 2.86 -41.50
N GLY A 253 16.95 2.36 -41.06
CA GLY A 253 16.08 3.04 -40.10
C GLY A 253 16.67 3.01 -38.70
N ASN A 254 16.33 4.00 -37.88
CA ASN A 254 16.73 4.02 -36.49
C ASN A 254 15.93 2.98 -35.68
N GLY A 255 16.56 2.40 -34.68
CA GLY A 255 15.82 1.73 -33.61
C GLY A 255 15.03 2.75 -32.80
N THR A 256 13.93 2.32 -32.21
CA THR A 256 13.14 3.18 -31.32
C THR A 256 13.60 3.00 -29.89
N ASP A 257 13.37 4.01 -29.07
CA ASP A 257 13.74 3.95 -27.66
C ASP A 257 12.89 2.91 -26.91
N GLY A 258 13.44 2.40 -25.82
CA GLY A 258 12.71 1.62 -24.84
C GLY A 258 11.82 2.52 -23.97
N ALA A 259 10.66 2.01 -23.58
CA ALA A 259 9.75 2.74 -22.72
C ALA A 259 10.24 2.75 -21.26
N LYS A 260 9.81 3.77 -20.50
CA LYS A 260 10.09 3.86 -19.07
C LYS A 260 9.36 2.76 -18.29
N GLY A 261 10.00 2.19 -17.27
CA GLY A 261 9.33 1.42 -16.22
C GLY A 261 8.49 2.31 -15.30
N SER A 262 7.39 1.78 -14.76
CA SER A 262 6.55 2.49 -13.79
C SER A 262 7.12 2.39 -12.38
N ASP A 263 6.86 3.39 -11.55
CA ASP A 263 7.25 3.37 -10.15
C ASP A 263 6.43 2.32 -9.37
N GLY A 264 7.01 1.78 -8.31
CA GLY A 264 6.29 0.96 -7.34
C GLY A 264 5.42 1.82 -6.42
N GLU A 265 4.30 1.28 -5.98
CA GLU A 265 3.35 2.00 -5.13
C GLU A 265 3.81 2.01 -3.67
N LYS A 266 3.35 3.02 -2.93
CA LYS A 266 3.61 3.12 -1.49
C LYS A 266 2.92 1.96 -0.75
N GLY A 267 3.61 1.37 0.22
CA GLY A 267 2.97 0.54 1.24
C GLY A 267 2.01 1.35 2.12
N GLY A 268 0.88 0.76 2.47
CA GLY A 268 -0.10 1.33 3.38
C GLY A 268 0.41 1.34 4.82
N ASP A 269 0.10 2.41 5.55
CA ASP A 269 0.38 2.48 6.98
C ASP A 269 -0.59 1.54 7.74
N ALA A 270 -0.13 0.87 8.78
CA ALA A 270 -1.03 0.17 9.70
C ALA A 270 -1.83 1.19 10.53
N ALA A 271 -3.06 0.80 10.89
CA ALA A 271 -4.03 1.68 11.53
C ALA A 271 -3.78 1.84 13.04
N ASP A 272 -4.67 2.52 13.75
CA ASP A 272 -4.71 2.45 15.22
C ASP A 272 -5.90 1.58 15.64
N VAL A 273 -5.64 0.65 16.55
CA VAL A 273 -6.64 -0.28 17.06
C VAL A 273 -6.71 -0.20 18.57
N ASN A 274 -7.92 -0.09 19.11
CA ASN A 274 -8.17 0.05 20.54
C ASN A 274 -8.96 -1.15 21.07
N PHE A 275 -8.31 -1.98 21.87
CA PHE A 275 -8.92 -3.13 22.56
C PHE A 275 -9.25 -2.74 24.00
N LYS A 276 -10.51 -2.89 24.37
CA LYS A 276 -11.04 -2.69 25.73
C LYS A 276 -11.71 -3.97 26.17
N THR A 277 -11.17 -4.64 27.19
CA THR A 277 -11.78 -5.86 27.74
C THR A 277 -12.02 -5.78 29.24
N GLY A 278 -13.08 -6.42 29.73
CA GLY A 278 -13.26 -6.62 31.18
C GLY A 278 -12.18 -7.57 31.70
N THR A 279 -12.28 -8.84 31.32
CA THR A 279 -11.37 -9.91 31.71
C THR A 279 -10.59 -10.43 30.51
N ILE A 280 -9.31 -10.76 30.70
CA ILE A 280 -8.45 -11.40 29.69
C ILE A 280 -7.77 -12.64 30.29
N THR A 281 -7.70 -13.72 29.51
CA THR A 281 -6.95 -14.94 29.87
C THR A 281 -6.16 -15.48 28.67
N GLY A 282 -5.04 -16.13 28.95
CA GLY A 282 -4.18 -16.76 27.94
C GLY A 282 -2.96 -15.95 27.52
N PHE A 283 -2.21 -16.45 26.54
CA PHE A 283 -1.03 -15.76 26.01
C PHE A 283 -1.43 -14.84 24.85
N VAL A 284 -1.30 -13.53 25.05
CA VAL A 284 -1.66 -12.50 24.08
C VAL A 284 -0.43 -12.10 23.27
N ASN A 285 -0.39 -12.52 22.00
CA ASN A 285 0.68 -12.19 21.07
C ASN A 285 0.18 -11.18 20.03
N MET A 286 0.70 -9.96 20.08
CA MET A 286 0.28 -8.84 19.23
C MET A 286 1.36 -8.46 18.22
N LEU A 287 0.96 -8.20 16.99
CA LEU A 287 1.81 -7.65 15.93
C LEU A 287 1.18 -6.40 15.34
N THR A 288 1.96 -5.33 15.22
CA THR A 288 1.64 -4.19 14.36
C THR A 288 2.73 -4.02 13.30
N GLN A 289 2.34 -3.92 12.02
CA GLN A 289 3.28 -3.86 10.92
C GLN A 289 2.80 -2.96 9.78
N GLY A 290 3.65 -2.04 9.33
CA GLY A 290 3.41 -1.28 8.11
C GLY A 290 3.59 -2.11 6.84
N GLY A 291 2.86 -1.77 5.78
CA GLY A 291 2.95 -2.47 4.50
C GLY A 291 4.27 -2.21 3.78
N ASN A 292 4.75 -3.19 3.01
CA ASN A 292 5.95 -3.01 2.20
C ASN A 292 5.64 -2.13 0.98
N GLY A 293 6.61 -1.33 0.55
CA GLY A 293 6.53 -0.62 -0.72
C GLY A 293 6.72 -1.57 -1.91
N GLY A 294 6.06 -1.28 -3.03
CA GLY A 294 6.19 -2.05 -4.26
C GLY A 294 7.53 -1.79 -4.95
N ASN A 295 8.05 -2.78 -5.67
CA ASN A 295 9.26 -2.61 -6.46
C ASN A 295 9.00 -1.75 -7.71
N GLY A 296 9.96 -0.94 -8.11
CA GLY A 296 9.91 -0.22 -9.39
C GLY A 296 10.08 -1.15 -10.59
N GLY A 297 9.41 -0.84 -11.68
CA GLY A 297 9.51 -1.59 -12.93
C GLY A 297 10.81 -1.31 -13.68
N ASN A 298 11.35 -2.31 -14.38
CA ASN A 298 12.54 -2.13 -15.20
C ASN A 298 12.24 -1.24 -16.42
N GLY A 299 13.25 -0.53 -16.91
CA GLY A 299 13.15 0.17 -18.19
C GLY A 299 13.23 -0.79 -19.37
N GLY A 300 12.55 -0.46 -20.47
CA GLY A 300 12.64 -1.23 -21.71
C GLY A 300 13.98 -1.01 -22.42
N ASN A 301 14.50 -2.02 -23.10
CA ASN A 301 15.72 -1.85 -23.89
C ASN A 301 15.45 -1.04 -25.15
N GLY A 302 16.40 -0.24 -25.61
CA GLY A 302 16.33 0.43 -26.90
C GLY A 302 16.47 -0.56 -28.06
N GLY A 303 15.74 -0.31 -29.15
CA GLY A 303 15.83 -1.11 -30.37
C GLY A 303 17.15 -0.87 -31.09
N SER A 304 17.69 -1.89 -31.75
CA SER A 304 18.90 -1.71 -32.58
C SER A 304 18.61 -0.89 -33.83
N GLY A 305 19.58 -0.11 -34.30
CA GLY A 305 19.51 0.54 -35.60
C GLY A 305 19.64 -0.46 -36.75
N GLY A 306 18.91 -0.21 -37.84
CA GLY A 306 19.00 -0.99 -39.07
C GLY A 306 20.31 -0.72 -39.80
N ARG A 307 20.86 -1.74 -40.46
CA ARG A 307 22.07 -1.58 -41.29
C ARG A 307 21.78 -0.74 -42.52
N GLY A 308 22.77 0.01 -42.99
CA GLY A 308 22.67 0.71 -44.27
C GLY A 308 22.77 -0.27 -45.44
N GLY A 309 22.03 -0.01 -46.52
CA GLY A 309 22.09 -0.82 -47.74
C GLY A 309 23.42 -0.63 -48.48
N ASN A 310 23.91 -1.66 -49.13
CA ASN A 310 25.12 -1.57 -49.95
C ASN A 310 24.84 -0.77 -51.23
N GLY A 311 25.82 -0.01 -51.72
CA GLY A 311 25.77 0.61 -53.04
C GLY A 311 25.80 -0.44 -54.16
N GLY A 312 25.18 -0.13 -55.29
CA GLY A 312 25.20 -1.00 -56.46
C GLY A 312 26.61 -1.24 -56.99
N SER A 313 26.88 -2.41 -57.54
CA SER A 313 28.22 -2.77 -58.01
C SER A 313 28.67 -1.92 -59.20
N SER A 314 29.99 -1.68 -59.27
CA SER A 314 30.64 -1.09 -60.45
C SER A 314 30.61 -2.04 -61.64
N THR A 315 30.85 -1.49 -62.81
CA THR A 315 31.08 -2.21 -64.08
C THR A 315 32.39 -1.70 -64.69
N SER A 316 32.69 -2.04 -65.96
CA SER A 316 33.86 -1.52 -66.66
C SER A 316 33.80 -0.01 -66.81
N GLU A 317 32.61 0.55 -67.08
CA GLU A 317 32.45 1.97 -67.39
C GLU A 317 31.70 2.76 -66.29
N CYS A 318 30.92 2.10 -65.43
CA CYS A 318 30.22 2.75 -64.31
C CYS A 318 30.92 2.54 -62.95
N ARG A 319 31.00 3.62 -62.17
CA ARG A 319 31.44 3.59 -60.76
C ARG A 319 30.39 2.88 -59.90
N ALA A 320 30.81 2.24 -58.81
CA ALA A 320 29.90 1.70 -57.81
C ALA A 320 29.09 2.81 -57.12
N GLY A 321 27.88 2.46 -56.65
CA GLY A 321 27.06 3.32 -55.82
C GLY A 321 27.68 3.50 -54.42
N ASN A 322 27.29 4.55 -53.70
CA ASN A 322 27.72 4.72 -52.31
C ASN A 322 26.88 3.81 -51.40
N GLY A 323 27.48 3.34 -50.31
CA GLY A 323 26.74 2.65 -49.26
C GLY A 323 25.85 3.61 -48.47
N GLY A 324 24.69 3.13 -48.04
CA GLY A 324 23.80 3.85 -47.15
C GLY A 324 24.33 3.86 -45.72
N ASN A 325 24.01 4.90 -44.95
CA ASN A 325 24.38 4.96 -43.54
C ASN A 325 23.55 3.96 -42.71
N GLY A 326 24.13 3.41 -41.65
CA GLY A 326 23.36 2.66 -40.65
C GLY A 326 22.48 3.60 -39.83
N GLY A 327 21.32 3.11 -39.40
CA GLY A 327 20.46 3.82 -38.46
C GLY A 327 21.02 3.78 -37.05
N SER A 328 20.73 4.79 -36.24
CA SER A 328 21.11 4.79 -34.82
C SER A 328 20.28 3.77 -34.04
N GLY A 329 20.86 3.20 -32.98
CA GLY A 329 20.09 2.47 -31.98
C GLY A 329 19.25 3.43 -31.15
N GLY A 330 18.11 2.97 -30.65
CA GLY A 330 17.29 3.72 -29.70
C GLY A 330 17.89 3.68 -28.30
N ASP A 331 17.56 4.66 -27.48
CA ASP A 331 17.98 4.72 -26.09
C ASP A 331 17.21 3.69 -25.25
N GLY A 332 17.83 3.21 -24.17
CA GLY A 332 17.16 2.40 -23.16
C GLY A 332 16.24 3.27 -22.30
N GLY A 333 15.06 2.76 -21.99
CA GLY A 333 14.12 3.41 -21.09
C GLY A 333 14.67 3.46 -19.67
N ALA A 334 14.41 4.55 -18.95
CA ALA A 334 14.67 4.60 -17.51
C ALA A 334 13.73 3.64 -16.75
N SER A 335 14.15 3.14 -15.60
CA SER A 335 13.28 2.35 -14.72
C SER A 335 12.41 3.23 -13.82
N GLY A 336 11.46 2.59 -13.15
CA GLY A 336 10.72 3.17 -12.04
C GLY A 336 11.47 3.08 -10.71
N ASN A 337 11.15 4.01 -9.81
CA ASN A 337 11.59 3.97 -8.43
C ASN A 337 10.81 2.93 -7.62
N GLY A 338 11.41 2.44 -6.54
CA GLY A 338 10.69 1.64 -5.54
C GLY A 338 9.75 2.51 -4.71
N GLY A 339 8.59 1.96 -4.35
CA GLY A 339 7.64 2.59 -3.46
C GLY A 339 8.17 2.67 -2.03
N ASN A 340 7.88 3.77 -1.34
CA ASN A 340 8.15 3.86 0.10
C ASN A 340 7.27 2.87 0.87
N ALA A 341 7.74 2.37 2.00
CA ALA A 341 6.93 1.54 2.87
C ALA A 341 5.91 2.36 3.67
N GLY A 342 4.95 1.64 4.24
CA GLY A 342 4.04 2.16 5.24
C GLY A 342 4.62 2.09 6.65
N ASN A 343 4.14 2.97 7.51
CA ASN A 343 4.48 3.00 8.93
C ASN A 343 3.71 1.92 9.70
N GLY A 344 4.31 1.39 10.76
CA GLY A 344 3.60 0.56 11.74
C GLY A 344 2.54 1.39 12.48
N GLY A 345 1.43 0.74 12.81
CA GLY A 345 0.31 1.33 13.53
C GLY A 345 0.44 1.18 15.04
N ASN A 346 -0.55 1.65 15.81
CA ASN A 346 -0.58 1.44 17.25
C ASN A 346 -1.66 0.46 17.68
N ILE A 347 -1.37 -0.35 18.68
CA ILE A 347 -2.36 -1.18 19.37
C ILE A 347 -2.42 -0.70 20.82
N TYR A 348 -3.60 -0.25 21.24
CA TYR A 348 -3.91 0.06 22.64
C TYR A 348 -4.72 -1.09 23.20
N PHE A 349 -4.24 -1.72 24.26
CA PHE A 349 -4.91 -2.87 24.87
C PHE A 349 -5.13 -2.59 26.35
N THR A 350 -6.37 -2.37 26.74
CA THR A 350 -6.77 -2.06 28.11
C THR A 350 -7.67 -3.16 28.67
N TYR A 351 -7.38 -3.60 29.90
CA TYR A 351 -8.18 -4.58 30.61
C TYR A 351 -8.34 -4.25 32.10
N ASN A 352 -9.47 -4.66 32.70
CA ASN A 352 -9.70 -4.50 34.14
C ASN A 352 -9.06 -5.63 34.94
N GLU A 353 -9.29 -6.88 34.53
CA GLU A 353 -8.85 -8.08 35.24
C GLU A 353 -8.02 -8.99 34.33
N GLY A 354 -6.74 -9.12 34.66
CA GLY A 354 -5.77 -9.83 33.82
C GLY A 354 -5.76 -11.35 33.99
N GLY A 355 -6.44 -11.92 34.99
CA GLY A 355 -6.43 -13.35 35.27
C GLY A 355 -5.02 -13.97 35.22
N SER A 356 -4.83 -14.95 34.32
CA SER A 356 -3.55 -15.61 34.01
C SER A 356 -2.90 -15.12 32.69
N ALA A 357 -3.24 -13.91 32.24
CA ALA A 357 -2.79 -13.41 30.94
C ALA A 357 -1.29 -13.06 30.95
N SER A 358 -0.63 -13.34 29.83
CA SER A 358 0.75 -12.93 29.56
C SER A 358 0.82 -12.29 28.18
N PHE A 359 1.77 -11.38 27.97
CA PHE A 359 1.79 -10.53 26.79
C PHE A 359 3.13 -10.64 26.06
N LYS A 360 3.05 -10.67 24.73
CA LYS A 360 4.16 -10.42 23.83
C LYS A 360 3.70 -9.48 22.74
N ALA A 361 4.52 -8.50 22.42
CA ALA A 361 4.22 -7.53 21.38
C ALA A 361 5.40 -7.38 20.42
N ARG A 362 5.09 -7.16 19.15
CA ARG A 362 6.06 -6.76 18.13
C ARG A 362 5.50 -5.61 17.32
N ALA A 363 6.33 -4.60 17.13
CA ALA A 363 6.06 -3.51 16.20
C ALA A 363 7.14 -3.53 15.11
N ILE A 364 6.72 -3.57 13.85
CA ILE A 364 7.62 -3.69 12.70
C ILE A 364 7.26 -2.59 11.69
N ALA A 365 8.27 -1.98 11.07
CA ALA A 365 8.04 -1.06 9.95
C ALA A 365 7.88 -1.83 8.64
N GLY A 366 7.21 -1.24 7.65
CA GLY A 366 7.29 -1.75 6.29
C GLY A 366 8.71 -1.56 5.71
N ASN A 367 9.09 -2.44 4.79
CA ASN A 367 10.30 -2.29 3.99
C ASN A 367 10.01 -1.51 2.70
N GLY A 368 10.92 -0.61 2.31
CA GLY A 368 10.82 0.08 1.02
C GLY A 368 11.04 -0.88 -0.14
N GLY A 369 10.38 -0.61 -1.27
CA GLY A 369 10.56 -1.38 -2.50
C GLY A 369 11.92 -1.11 -3.14
N SER A 370 12.44 -2.07 -3.88
CA SER A 370 13.64 -1.87 -4.71
C SER A 370 13.34 -0.98 -5.93
N GLY A 371 14.32 -0.21 -6.38
CA GLY A 371 14.23 0.47 -7.68
C GLY A 371 14.42 -0.53 -8.83
N GLY A 372 13.81 -0.25 -9.99
CA GLY A 372 14.02 -1.06 -11.18
C GLY A 372 15.40 -0.80 -11.81
N ASN A 373 15.79 -1.67 -12.75
CA ASN A 373 17.00 -1.50 -13.56
C ASN A 373 16.68 -0.76 -14.86
N GLY A 374 17.52 0.21 -15.24
CA GLY A 374 17.39 0.90 -16.52
C GLY A 374 17.61 -0.04 -17.72
N GLY A 375 16.92 0.22 -18.83
CA GLY A 375 17.07 -0.56 -20.06
C GLY A 375 18.40 -0.30 -20.74
N SER A 376 18.93 -1.29 -21.45
CA SER A 376 20.15 -1.08 -22.25
C SER A 376 19.85 -0.25 -23.50
N GLY A 377 20.77 0.62 -23.91
CA GLY A 377 20.71 1.28 -25.22
C GLY A 377 20.87 0.29 -26.37
N GLY A 378 20.16 0.54 -27.47
CA GLY A 378 20.23 -0.25 -28.69
C GLY A 378 21.55 -0.01 -29.45
N VAL A 379 22.07 -1.05 -30.10
CA VAL A 379 23.29 -0.93 -30.91
C VAL A 379 22.97 -0.22 -32.23
N GLY A 380 23.82 0.70 -32.67
CA GLY A 380 23.71 1.35 -33.98
C GLY A 380 23.97 0.39 -35.14
N GLY A 381 23.25 0.56 -36.25
CA GLY A 381 23.42 -0.25 -37.45
C GLY A 381 24.75 0.05 -38.14
N GLY A 382 25.38 -0.96 -38.73
CA GLY A 382 26.56 -0.76 -39.57
C GLY A 382 26.21 -0.03 -40.87
N GLY A 383 27.12 0.79 -41.38
CA GLY A 383 26.98 1.39 -42.72
C GLY A 383 27.14 0.36 -43.83
N GLY A 384 26.44 0.56 -44.95
CA GLY A 384 26.56 -0.27 -46.14
C GLY A 384 27.88 -0.03 -46.87
N THR A 385 28.36 -1.03 -47.60
CA THR A 385 29.57 -0.93 -48.43
C THR A 385 29.25 -0.31 -49.79
N GLY A 386 30.19 0.39 -50.40
CA GLY A 386 30.03 0.95 -51.74
C GLY A 386 31.31 1.66 -52.19
N TYR A 387 31.22 2.52 -53.21
CA TYR A 387 32.36 3.35 -53.58
C TYR A 387 32.86 4.19 -52.39
N SER A 388 31.93 4.81 -51.66
CA SER A 388 32.17 5.24 -50.28
C SER A 388 31.26 4.42 -49.38
N SER A 389 31.83 3.84 -48.32
CA SER A 389 31.04 3.16 -47.29
C SER A 389 30.18 4.17 -46.54
N GLY A 390 28.98 3.75 -46.14
CA GLY A 390 28.16 4.52 -45.22
C GLY A 390 28.78 4.54 -43.82
N SER A 391 28.41 5.55 -43.02
CA SER A 391 28.79 5.59 -41.61
C SER A 391 27.93 4.63 -40.79
N SER A 392 28.50 4.04 -39.74
CA SER A 392 27.72 3.35 -38.72
C SER A 392 26.81 4.33 -37.96
N GLY A 393 25.63 3.86 -37.57
CA GLY A 393 24.75 4.56 -36.65
C GLY A 393 25.34 4.62 -35.24
N LYS A 394 24.84 5.57 -34.44
CA LYS A 394 25.27 5.70 -33.04
C LYS A 394 24.55 4.64 -32.18
N ASN A 395 25.24 4.13 -31.16
CA ASN A 395 24.58 3.35 -30.13
C ASN A 395 23.70 4.27 -29.28
N GLY A 396 22.57 3.74 -28.83
CA GLY A 396 21.74 4.37 -27.81
C GLY A 396 22.41 4.34 -26.44
N ILE A 397 21.95 5.22 -25.57
CA ILE A 397 22.39 5.36 -24.19
C ILE A 397 21.56 4.42 -23.30
N SER A 398 22.16 3.86 -22.26
CA SER A 398 21.39 3.05 -21.30
C SER A 398 20.55 3.94 -20.39
N GLY A 399 19.35 3.47 -20.04
CA GLY A 399 18.46 4.15 -19.11
C GLY A 399 19.03 4.18 -17.69
N SER A 400 18.58 5.16 -16.91
CA SER A 400 18.94 5.26 -15.49
C SER A 400 18.22 4.20 -14.65
N SER A 401 18.88 3.72 -13.60
CA SER A 401 18.27 2.85 -12.58
C SER A 401 17.41 3.64 -11.60
N GLY A 402 16.44 2.96 -11.00
CA GLY A 402 15.49 3.53 -10.05
C GLY A 402 16.09 3.61 -8.65
N ILE A 403 15.59 4.53 -7.85
CA ILE A 403 15.97 4.67 -6.44
C ILE A 403 15.08 3.74 -5.60
N ALA A 404 15.67 3.09 -4.59
CA ALA A 404 14.91 2.31 -3.62
C ALA A 404 14.00 3.20 -2.75
N GLY A 405 12.83 2.67 -2.40
CA GLY A 405 11.92 3.31 -1.46
C GLY A 405 12.48 3.32 -0.04
N LYS A 406 12.01 4.28 0.76
CA LYS A 406 12.35 4.39 2.18
C LYS A 406 11.57 3.35 3.00
N ALA A 407 12.19 2.84 4.06
CA ALA A 407 11.49 2.07 5.08
C ALA A 407 10.50 2.95 5.86
N GLY A 408 9.47 2.32 6.43
CA GLY A 408 8.51 2.99 7.30
C GLY A 408 9.08 3.24 8.71
N THR A 409 8.31 3.92 9.55
CA THR A 409 8.59 4.03 10.98
C THR A 409 7.92 2.87 11.74
N VAL A 410 8.52 2.47 12.86
CA VAL A 410 7.96 1.42 13.72
C VAL A 410 6.78 1.99 14.53
N GLY A 411 5.72 1.21 14.68
CA GLY A 411 4.55 1.54 15.51
C GLY A 411 4.79 1.29 17.00
N SER A 412 3.73 1.17 17.80
CA SER A 412 3.83 0.86 19.23
C SER A 412 2.66 0.00 19.72
N VAL A 413 2.91 -0.80 20.75
CA VAL A 413 1.88 -1.58 21.43
C VAL A 413 1.87 -1.16 22.88
N TYR A 414 0.70 -0.81 23.40
CA TYR A 414 0.48 -0.35 24.77
C TYR A 414 -0.47 -1.30 25.47
N VAL A 415 -0.08 -1.79 26.65
CA VAL A 415 -0.92 -2.63 27.51
C VAL A 415 -1.14 -1.89 28.82
N ASN A 416 -2.39 -1.51 29.13
CA ASN A 416 -2.76 -0.66 30.28
C ASN A 416 -1.84 0.57 30.40
N GLY A 417 -1.67 1.30 29.29
CA GLY A 417 -0.84 2.51 29.21
C GLY A 417 0.68 2.26 29.17
N LYS A 418 1.16 1.02 29.33
CA LYS A 418 2.60 0.69 29.29
C LYS A 418 3.01 0.18 27.92
N LYS A 419 3.98 0.85 27.31
CA LYS A 419 4.60 0.38 26.06
C LYS A 419 5.28 -0.97 26.28
N GLN A 420 5.02 -1.92 25.37
CA GLN A 420 5.55 -3.29 25.41
C GLN A 420 6.84 -3.44 24.58
#